data_AF-A0A0E9XP52-F1
#
_entry.id   AF-A0A0E9XP52-F1
#
_cell.length_a   1.000
_cell.length_b   1.000
_cell.length_c   1.000
_cell.angle_alpha   90.00
_cell.angle_beta   90.00
_cell.angle_gamma   90.00
#
_symmetry.space_group_name_H-M   'P 1'
#
loop_
_entity.id
_entity.type
_entity.pdbx_description
1 polymer ?
#
loop_
_entity_poly.entity_id
_entity_poly.type
_entity_poly.pdbx_seq_one_letter_code
_entity_poly.pdbx_strand_id
1 'polypeptide(L)' 'MNLVLDDAEEVHMKTKNRKPLGRIMLKGDNITLLQSVAT' A
#
# COMPACT_ATOMS: atom_id res chain seq x y z
N MET A 1 -7.50 -8.82 8.44
CA MET A 1 -8.02 -7.48 8.81
C MET A 1 -7.89 -6.54 7.61
N ASN A 2 -8.99 -6.05 7.04
CA ASN A 2 -8.93 -5.20 5.85
C ASN A 2 -8.65 -3.74 6.21
N LEU A 3 -8.03 -3.00 5.29
CA LEU A 3 -7.73 -1.57 5.44
C LEU A 3 -8.36 -0.76 4.31
N VAL A 4 -8.74 0.47 4.60
CA VAL A 4 -9.07 1.47 3.58
C VAL A 4 -7.95 2.49 3.58
N LEU A 5 -7.33 2.71 2.42
CA LEU A 5 -6.22 3.65 2.24
C LEU A 5 -6.69 4.76 1.31
N ASP A 6 -6.40 6.00 1.69
CA ASP A 6 -6.60 7.19 0.87
C ASP A 6 -5.27 7.59 0.21
N ASP A 7 -5.34 8.15 -1.00
CA ASP A 7 -4.19 8.61 -1.80
C ASP A 7 -3.06 7.56 -1.92
N ALA A 8 -3.43 6.29 -2.04
CA ALA A 8 -2.48 5.18 -2.07
C ALA A 8 -1.70 5.11 -3.39
N GLU A 9 -0.47 4.61 -3.32
CA GLU A 9 0.37 4.29 -4.46
C GLU A 9 0.92 2.86 -4.33
N GLU A 10 0.93 2.12 -5.42
CA GLU A 10 1.62 0.84 -5.53
C GLU A 10 3.06 1.05 -5.97
N VAL A 11 4.01 0.47 -5.23
CA VAL A 11 5.45 0.55 -5.53
C VAL A 11 6.02 -0.84 -5.77
N HIS A 12 6.48 -1.07 -6.99
CA HIS A 12 7.21 -2.30 -7.33
C HIS A 12 8.69 -2.14 -6.97
N MET A 13 9.14 -2.78 -5.89
CA MET A 13 10.50 -2.57 -5.36
C MET A 13 11.64 -2.94 -6.32
N LYS A 14 11.43 -3.92 -7.22
CA LYS A 14 12.44 -4.40 -8.18
C LYS A 14 12.59 -3.46 -9.38
N THR A 15 11.47 -3.06 -10.00
CA THR A 15 11.46 -2.21 -11.19
C THR A 15 11.40 -0.72 -10.85
N LYS A 16 11.15 -0.38 -9.59
CA LYS A 16 10.91 0.99 -9.09
C LYS A 16 9.71 1.69 -9.74
N ASN A 17 8.84 0.93 -10.42
CA ASN A 17 7.59 1.46 -10.96
C ASN A 17 6.64 1.84 -9.83
N ARG A 18 6.04 3.02 -9.98
CA ARG A 18 5.10 3.63 -9.07
C ARG A 18 3.78 3.86 -9.80
N LYS A 19 2.68 3.43 -9.21
CA LYS A 19 1.34 3.58 -9.82
C LYS A 19 0.36 4.18 -8.81
N PRO A 20 -0.19 5.38 -9.06
CA PRO A 20 -1.20 5.96 -8.19
C PRO A 20 -2.48 5.12 -8.27
N LEU A 21 -3.04 4.80 -7.10
CA LEU A 21 -4.26 3.99 -6.96
C LEU A 21 -5.43 4.81 -6.39
N GLY A 22 -5.15 5.90 -5.66
CA GLY A 22 -6.19 6.70 -5.00
C GLY A 22 -6.78 5.96 -3.80
N ARG A 23 -8.11 5.98 -3.65
CA ARG A 23 -8.80 5.28 -2.55
C ARG A 23 -8.98 3.80 -2.85
N ILE A 24 -8.40 2.94 -2.03
CA ILE A 24 -8.48 1.47 -2.19
C ILE A 24 -8.82 0.75 -0.88
N MET A 25 -9.38 -0.47 -1.02
CA MET A 25 -9.52 -1.41 0.09
C MET A 25 -8.45 -2.49 -0.03
N LEU A 26 -7.49 -2.51 0.89
CA LEU A 26 -6.44 -3.52 0.96
C LEU A 26 -6.91 -4.70 1.82
N LYS A 27 -6.92 -5.91 1.23
CA LYS A 27 -7.30 -7.12 1.95
C LYS A 27 -6.21 -7.52 2.95
N GLY A 28 -6.63 -7.82 4.17
CA GLY A 28 -5.72 -8.16 5.27
C GLY A 28 -4.93 -9.43 5.08
N ASP A 29 -5.49 -10.38 4.35
CA ASP A 29 -4.89 -11.70 4.15
C ASP A 29 -3.58 -11.62 3.33
N ASN A 30 -3.37 -10.50 2.63
CA ASN A 30 -2.20 -10.24 1.79
C ASN A 30 -1.16 -9.32 2.46
N ILE A 31 -1.35 -8.96 3.73
CA ILE A 31 -0.47 -8.02 4.43
C ILE A 31 0.57 -8.79 5.24
N THR A 32 1.85 -8.59 4.92
CA THR A 32 2.97 -9.16 5.71
C THR A 32 3.46 -8.21 6.79
N LEU A 33 3.55 -6.91 6.50
CA LEU A 33 4.04 -5.87 7.41
C LEU A 33 3.25 -4.59 7.22
N LEU A 34 2.89 -3.93 8.32
CA LEU A 34 2.45 -2.53 8.36
C LEU A 34 3.48 -1.74 9.16
N GLN A 35 4.00 -0.68 8.55
CA GLN A 35 5.01 0.17 9.15
C GLN A 35 4.63 1.63 8.92
N SER A 36 4.63 2.43 9.99
CA SER A 36 4.57 3.89 9.85
C SER A 36 5.87 4.39 9.23
N VAL A 37 5.76 5.38 8.35
CA VAL A 37 6.95 6.14 7.96
C VAL A 37 7.57 6.76 9.22
N ALA A 38 8.90 6.65 9.35
CA ALA A 38 9.61 7.35 10.41
C ALA A 38 9.58 8.84 10.08
N THR A 39 8.97 9.64 10.96
CA THR A 39 9.11 11.10 10.98
C THR A 39 10.51 11.51 11.43
#